data_AF-A0A1B8D405-F1
#
_entry.id   AF-A0A1B8D405-F1
#
_cell.length_a   1.000
_cell.length_b   1.000
_cell.length_c   1.000
_cell.angle_alpha   90.00
_cell.angle_beta   90.00
_cell.angle_gamma   90.00
#
_symmetry.space_group_name_H-M   'P 1'
#
loop_
_entity.id
_entity.type
_entity.pdbx_description
1 polymer ?
#
loop_
_entity_poly.entity_id
_entity_poly.type
_entity_poly.pdbx_seq_one_letter_code
_entity_poly.pdbx_strand_id
1 'polypeptide(L)'
;MRLFLPITASTFISMLMPYWGWYIQDPQGHNVIPPRKGDFWSQVKDWWHHAVLLWNPLVNVDGRALYSPPYDGHLWTIPIEYHGSIIVLLALLCVAKMRPWLRLCALSGFSVYSLWATHWEIFLFLTGALLCDVHFARDSIPIPSFLAKIPAFARLIVAQAALFAIALFATHLLCYPDELAAVTPSYRTIVSITPYSMSSAGLGQRFWLALDATLLVAVIDISPLLQALFTTRIA
;
A
#
# COMPACT_ATOMS: atom_id res chain seq x y z
N MET A 1 16.63 -9.14 -10.33
CA MET A 1 16.30 -9.36 -11.76
C MET A 1 14.84 -9.74 -12.02
N ARG A 2 14.16 -10.53 -11.16
CA ARG A 2 12.79 -11.02 -11.41
C ARG A 2 11.72 -9.92 -11.50
N LEU A 3 11.83 -8.86 -10.68
CA LEU A 3 10.88 -7.74 -10.65
C LEU A 3 10.99 -6.87 -11.93
N PHE A 4 12.20 -6.48 -12.29
CA PHE A 4 12.41 -5.50 -13.36
C PHE A 4 12.37 -6.07 -14.78
N LEU A 5 12.68 -7.36 -14.98
CA LEU A 5 12.69 -7.96 -16.31
C LEU A 5 11.34 -7.87 -17.06
N PRO A 6 10.20 -8.30 -16.50
CA PRO A 6 8.91 -8.17 -17.18
C PRO A 6 8.51 -6.71 -17.40
N ILE A 7 8.85 -5.81 -16.47
CA ILE A 7 8.58 -4.37 -16.56
C ILE A 7 9.37 -3.74 -17.72
N THR A 8 10.65 -4.11 -17.85
CA THR A 8 11.52 -3.67 -18.94
C THR A 8 10.99 -4.13 -20.28
N ALA A 9 10.58 -5.40 -20.38
CA ALA A 9 10.02 -5.95 -21.60
C ALA A 9 8.69 -5.27 -21.98
N SER A 10 7.79 -5.07 -21.02
CA SER A 10 6.50 -4.39 -21.23
C SER A 10 6.69 -2.96 -21.72
N THR A 11 7.48 -2.15 -20.99
CA THR A 11 7.73 -0.75 -21.37
C THR A 11 8.48 -0.62 -22.69
N PHE A 12 9.33 -1.59 -23.04
CA PHE A 12 10.00 -1.64 -24.34
C PHE A 12 8.98 -1.85 -25.47
N ILE A 13 8.02 -2.75 -25.29
CA ILE A 13 6.91 -2.93 -26.25
C ILE A 13 6.07 -1.63 -26.32
N SER A 14 5.73 -1.03 -25.19
CA SER A 14 5.01 0.25 -25.15
C SER A 14 5.76 1.39 -25.84
N MET A 15 7.10 1.36 -25.84
CA MET A 15 7.93 2.33 -26.55
C MET A 15 7.88 2.19 -28.09
N LEU A 16 7.64 0.99 -28.62
CA LEU A 16 7.52 0.78 -30.07
C LEU A 16 6.22 1.39 -30.63
N MET A 17 5.15 1.40 -29.83
CA MET A 17 3.84 1.94 -30.22
C MET A 17 3.87 3.43 -30.62
N PRO A 18 4.45 4.38 -29.85
CA PRO A 18 4.52 5.78 -30.24
C PRO A 18 5.48 6.00 -31.41
N TYR A 19 6.54 5.18 -31.54
CA TYR A 19 7.45 5.25 -32.69
C TYR A 19 6.72 4.94 -34.01
N TRP A 20 5.88 3.90 -34.01
CA TRP A 20 5.01 3.54 -35.14
C TRP A 20 3.76 4.43 -35.28
N GLY A 21 3.52 5.35 -34.35
CA GLY A 21 2.36 6.25 -34.38
C GLY A 21 1.02 5.54 -34.10
N TRP A 22 1.04 4.45 -33.32
CA TRP A 22 -0.16 3.68 -32.96
C TRP A 22 -0.84 4.15 -31.67
N TYR A 23 -0.27 5.14 -30.96
CA TYR A 23 -0.93 5.75 -29.82
C TYR A 23 -2.01 6.73 -30.29
N ILE A 24 -3.23 6.51 -29.79
CA ILE A 24 -4.36 7.43 -29.96
C ILE A 24 -4.47 8.26 -28.69
N GLN A 25 -4.63 9.58 -28.85
CA GLN A 25 -4.81 10.45 -27.71
C GLN A 25 -6.16 10.20 -27.05
N ASP A 26 -6.15 10.04 -25.72
CA ASP A 26 -7.37 9.95 -24.93
C ASP A 26 -8.25 11.18 -25.21
N PRO A 27 -9.54 11.02 -25.58
CA PRO A 27 -10.47 12.12 -25.79
C PRO A 27 -10.51 13.12 -24.63
N GLN A 28 -10.25 12.66 -23.39
CA GLN A 28 -10.26 13.51 -22.20
C GLN A 28 -8.89 14.11 -21.85
N GLY A 29 -7.81 13.67 -22.51
CA GLY A 29 -6.46 14.18 -22.31
C GLY A 29 -5.86 13.93 -20.92
N HIS A 30 -6.47 13.07 -20.10
CA HIS A 30 -6.00 12.77 -18.76
C HIS A 30 -4.79 11.84 -18.73
N ASN A 31 -4.64 11.00 -19.76
CA ASN A 31 -3.53 10.05 -19.85
C ASN A 31 -2.28 10.68 -20.47
N VAL A 32 -1.14 10.53 -19.78
CA VAL A 32 0.17 10.92 -20.31
C VAL A 32 0.58 9.90 -21.37
N ILE A 33 0.78 10.36 -22.60
CA ILE A 33 1.21 9.52 -23.72
C ILE A 33 2.70 9.74 -23.93
N PRO A 34 3.47 8.67 -24.19
CA PRO A 34 4.90 8.81 -24.43
C PRO A 34 5.15 9.67 -25.67
N PRO A 35 6.06 10.66 -25.61
CA PRO A 35 6.33 11.54 -26.73
C PRO A 35 6.96 10.74 -27.88
N ARG A 36 6.45 10.95 -29.10
CA ARG A 36 7.08 10.43 -30.31
C ARG A 36 8.35 11.23 -30.59
N LYS A 37 9.49 10.56 -30.63
CA LYS A 37 10.77 11.12 -31.08
C LYS A 37 10.94 10.90 -32.58
N GLY A 38 11.73 11.74 -33.24
CA GLY A 38 11.98 11.64 -34.68
C GLY A 38 12.73 10.36 -35.07
N ASP A 39 13.79 10.02 -34.33
CA ASP A 39 14.64 8.87 -34.60
C ASP A 39 14.40 7.72 -33.61
N PHE A 40 14.54 6.47 -34.08
CA PHE A 40 14.43 5.28 -33.24
C PHE A 40 15.39 5.33 -32.04
N TRP A 41 16.65 5.70 -32.28
CA TRP A 41 17.65 5.82 -31.20
C TRP A 41 17.31 6.90 -30.18
N SER A 42 16.69 7.99 -30.62
CA SER A 42 16.20 9.03 -29.71
C SER A 42 15.04 8.51 -28.85
N GLN A 43 14.17 7.67 -29.41
CA GLN A 43 13.13 6.96 -28.66
C GLN A 43 13.73 5.95 -27.66
N VAL A 44 14.73 5.16 -28.08
CA VAL A 44 15.43 4.20 -27.20
C VAL A 44 16.11 4.91 -26.03
N LYS A 45 16.76 6.04 -26.30
CA LYS A 45 17.44 6.83 -25.25
C LYS A 45 16.45 7.39 -24.24
N ASP A 46 15.31 7.88 -24.70
CA ASP A 46 14.23 8.39 -23.86
C ASP A 46 13.64 7.27 -22.99
N TRP A 47 13.27 6.14 -23.59
CA TRP A 47 12.82 4.96 -22.84
C TRP A 47 13.85 4.46 -21.84
N TRP A 48 15.13 4.36 -22.23
CA TRP A 48 16.20 3.92 -21.35
C TRP A 48 16.36 4.84 -20.13
N HIS A 49 16.22 6.16 -20.32
CA HIS A 49 16.24 7.11 -19.21
C HIS A 49 15.11 6.81 -18.20
N HIS A 50 13.89 6.60 -18.68
CA HIS A 50 12.74 6.25 -17.83
C HIS A 50 12.87 4.86 -17.19
N ALA A 51 13.43 3.89 -17.90
CA ALA A 51 13.72 2.55 -17.36
C ALA A 51 14.76 2.60 -16.23
N VAL A 52 15.83 3.37 -16.39
CA VAL A 52 16.84 3.57 -15.34
C VAL A 52 16.26 4.30 -14.13
N LEU A 53 15.38 5.27 -14.33
CA LEU A 53 14.68 5.95 -13.22
C LEU A 53 13.84 4.96 -12.39
N LEU A 54 13.14 4.03 -13.05
CA LEU A 54 12.36 2.98 -12.37
C LEU A 54 13.23 2.03 -11.53
N TRP A 55 14.47 1.78 -11.95
CA TRP A 55 15.37 0.84 -11.27
C TRP A 55 16.25 1.50 -10.21
N ASN A 56 16.31 2.83 -10.17
CA ASN A 56 17.23 3.55 -9.32
C ASN A 56 16.68 3.69 -7.88
N PRO A 57 17.29 3.02 -6.88
CA PRO A 57 16.83 3.11 -5.49
C PRO A 57 17.10 4.48 -4.84
N LEU A 58 17.94 5.31 -5.47
CA LEU A 58 18.38 6.60 -4.93
C LEU A 58 17.53 7.77 -5.45
N VAL A 59 16.61 7.51 -6.39
CA VAL A 59 15.65 8.53 -6.80
C VAL A 59 14.74 8.82 -5.61
N ASN A 60 14.51 10.11 -5.36
CA ASN A 60 13.58 10.51 -4.32
C ASN A 60 12.17 10.03 -4.70
N VAL A 61 11.65 9.07 -3.95
CA VAL A 61 10.28 8.60 -4.04
C VAL A 61 9.46 9.40 -3.04
N ASP A 62 8.92 10.54 -3.48
CA ASP A 62 8.04 11.35 -2.66
C ASP A 62 6.60 10.81 -2.77
N GLY A 63 6.05 10.32 -1.66
CA GLY A 63 4.65 9.90 -1.55
C GLY A 63 3.63 11.01 -1.86
N ARG A 64 4.08 12.27 -2.02
CA ARG A 64 3.28 13.42 -2.47
C ARG A 64 3.37 13.67 -3.97
N ALA A 65 4.56 13.49 -4.55
CA ALA A 65 4.85 13.73 -5.97
C ALA A 65 5.19 12.41 -6.67
N LEU A 66 4.15 11.65 -7.02
CA LEU A 66 4.32 10.35 -7.64
C LEU A 66 4.91 10.47 -9.05
N TYR A 67 5.97 9.71 -9.28
CA TYR A 67 6.51 9.53 -10.61
C TYR A 67 5.69 8.48 -11.37
N SER A 68 5.00 8.91 -12.42
CA SER A 68 4.30 8.04 -13.36
C SER A 68 5.09 7.95 -14.68
N PRO A 69 5.68 6.80 -15.03
CA PRO A 69 6.46 6.66 -16.25
C PRO A 69 5.61 6.86 -17.51
N PRO A 70 6.10 7.58 -18.53
CA PRO A 70 5.32 7.88 -19.73
C PRO A 70 5.06 6.64 -20.60
N TYR A 71 5.88 5.59 -20.49
CA TYR A 71 5.72 4.37 -21.29
C TYR A 71 4.76 3.34 -20.66
N ASP A 72 4.44 3.50 -19.37
CA ASP A 72 3.41 2.74 -18.68
C ASP A 72 3.16 3.41 -17.32
N GLY A 73 2.10 4.21 -17.26
CA GLY A 73 1.77 4.99 -16.07
C GLY A 73 1.36 4.14 -14.87
N HIS A 74 0.94 2.89 -15.09
CA HIS A 74 0.57 1.97 -14.01
C HIS A 74 1.77 1.51 -13.18
N LEU A 75 2.99 1.68 -13.70
CA LEU A 75 4.24 1.34 -13.00
C LEU A 75 4.65 2.35 -11.92
N TRP A 76 3.82 3.35 -11.63
CA TRP A 76 4.08 4.34 -10.59
C TRP A 76 4.33 3.72 -9.20
N THR A 77 3.79 2.53 -8.93
CA THR A 77 3.99 1.83 -7.66
C THR A 77 5.37 1.19 -7.54
N ILE A 78 6.03 0.86 -8.65
CA ILE A 78 7.26 0.05 -8.64
C ILE A 78 8.41 0.73 -7.87
N PRO A 79 8.71 2.04 -8.08
CA PRO A 79 9.72 2.71 -7.27
C PRO A 79 9.39 2.71 -5.78
N ILE A 80 8.10 2.86 -5.44
CA ILE A 80 7.61 2.83 -4.06
C ILE A 80 7.81 1.45 -3.45
N GLU A 81 7.44 0.39 -4.18
CA GLU A 81 7.58 -0.99 -3.72
C GLU A 81 9.03 -1.36 -3.48
N TYR A 82 9.92 -0.95 -4.39
CA TYR A 82 11.34 -1.20 -4.27
C TYR A 82 11.95 -0.43 -3.08
N HIS A 83 11.63 0.86 -2.94
CA HIS A 83 12.08 1.69 -1.82
C HIS A 83 11.56 1.19 -0.46
N GLY A 84 10.27 0.89 -0.37
CA GLY A 84 9.63 0.34 0.83
C GLY A 84 10.24 -0.99 1.26
N SER A 85 10.55 -1.89 0.30
CA SER A 85 11.21 -3.17 0.59
C SER A 85 12.61 -2.99 1.18
N ILE A 86 13.39 -2.02 0.69
CA ILE A 86 14.71 -1.69 1.27
C ILE A 86 14.55 -1.16 2.70
N ILE A 87 13.58 -0.29 2.94
CA ILE A 87 13.32 0.26 4.28
C ILE A 87 12.93 -0.86 5.26
N VAL A 88 12.05 -1.78 4.86
CA VAL A 88 11.68 -2.92 5.71
C VAL A 88 12.89 -3.79 6.02
N LEU A 89 13.72 -4.10 5.01
CA LEU A 89 14.94 -4.88 5.20
C LEU A 89 15.86 -4.21 6.23
N LEU A 90 16.10 -2.89 6.09
CA LEU A 90 16.93 -2.12 7.01
C LEU A 90 16.32 -2.04 8.41
N ALA A 91 15.02 -1.78 8.52
CA ALA A 91 14.31 -1.74 9.79
C ALA A 91 14.43 -3.09 10.52
N LEU A 92 14.19 -4.20 9.81
CA LEU A 92 14.34 -5.55 10.35
C LEU A 92 15.78 -5.85 10.79
N LEU A 93 16.78 -5.39 10.05
CA LEU A 93 18.19 -5.52 10.43
C LEU A 93 18.51 -4.74 11.71
N CYS A 94 18.01 -3.51 11.84
CA CYS A 94 18.17 -2.69 13.04
C CYS A 94 17.58 -3.37 14.28
N VAL A 95 16.40 -4.00 14.15
CA VAL A 95 15.71 -4.65 15.27
C VAL A 95 16.06 -6.14 15.45
N ALA A 96 16.94 -6.70 14.61
CA ALA A 96 17.18 -8.15 14.51
C ALA A 96 17.64 -8.80 15.83
N LYS A 97 18.39 -8.08 16.67
CA LYS A 97 18.92 -8.55 17.95
C LYS A 97 18.18 -8.01 19.17
N MET A 98 17.08 -7.27 18.97
CA MET A 98 16.29 -6.73 20.07
C MET A 98 15.43 -7.83 20.73
N ARG A 99 15.07 -7.62 22.00
CA ARG A 99 14.08 -8.47 22.66
C ARG A 99 12.71 -8.32 21.96
N PRO A 100 11.84 -9.35 21.92
CA PRO A 100 10.59 -9.31 21.16
C PRO A 100 9.70 -8.08 21.44
N TRP A 101 9.53 -7.71 22.72
CA TRP A 101 8.73 -6.53 23.07
C TRP A 101 9.38 -5.21 22.62
N LEU A 102 10.71 -5.09 22.72
CA LEU A 102 11.46 -3.91 22.24
C LEU A 102 11.37 -3.80 20.72
N ARG A 103 11.46 -4.94 20.02
CA ARG A 103 11.30 -5.03 18.58
C ARG A 103 9.91 -4.55 18.14
N LEU A 104 8.85 -5.03 18.81
CA LEU A 104 7.48 -4.55 18.58
C LEU A 104 7.35 -3.04 18.82
N CYS A 105 7.87 -2.53 19.94
CA CYS A 105 7.86 -1.10 20.24
C CYS A 105 8.62 -0.27 19.19
N ALA A 106 9.79 -0.75 18.73
CA ALA A 106 10.59 -0.06 17.72
C ALA A 106 9.89 -0.02 16.37
N LEU A 107 9.38 -1.15 15.87
CA LEU A 107 8.64 -1.21 14.60
C LEU A 107 7.35 -0.39 14.66
N SER A 108 6.65 -0.41 15.79
CA SER A 108 5.48 0.46 16.03
C SER A 108 5.87 1.93 15.98
N GLY A 109 6.97 2.30 16.64
CA GLY A 109 7.52 3.65 16.61
C GLY A 109 7.91 4.11 15.21
N PHE A 110 8.59 3.26 14.42
CA PHE A 110 8.95 3.57 13.04
C PHE A 110 7.71 3.75 12.15
N SER A 111 6.70 2.91 12.32
CA SER A 111 5.44 3.01 11.57
C SER A 111 4.70 4.31 11.91
N VAL A 112 4.51 4.61 13.20
CA VAL A 112 3.84 5.86 13.62
C VAL A 112 4.63 7.09 13.16
N TYR A 113 5.96 7.03 13.25
CA TYR A 113 6.83 8.11 12.78
C TYR A 113 6.72 8.32 11.27
N SER A 114 6.72 7.26 10.46
CA SER A 114 6.59 7.41 9.00
C SER A 114 5.25 8.02 8.62
N LEU A 115 4.17 7.61 9.29
CA LEU A 115 2.86 8.21 9.08
C LEU A 115 2.86 9.69 9.51
N TRP A 116 3.41 10.02 10.68
CA TRP A 116 3.53 11.42 11.13
C TRP A 116 4.35 12.29 10.14
N ALA A 117 5.41 11.72 9.56
CA ALA A 117 6.23 12.34 8.52
C ALA A 117 5.56 12.33 7.13
N THR A 118 4.28 11.95 7.02
CA THR A 118 3.48 11.90 5.77
C THR A 118 3.92 10.87 4.74
N HIS A 119 4.69 9.86 5.15
CA HIS A 119 5.08 8.70 4.35
C HIS A 119 4.13 7.53 4.58
N TRP A 120 2.95 7.62 3.94
CA TRP A 120 1.90 6.59 4.00
C TRP A 120 2.39 5.25 3.42
N GLU A 121 3.25 5.32 2.41
CA GLU A 121 3.84 4.17 1.74
C GLU A 121 4.77 3.41 2.69
N ILE A 122 5.67 4.11 3.38
CA ILE A 122 6.59 3.50 4.35
C ILE A 122 5.80 2.92 5.52
N PHE A 123 4.73 3.61 5.95
CA PHE A 123 3.84 3.10 6.99
C PHE A 123 3.26 1.74 6.60
N LEU A 124 2.68 1.59 5.41
CA LEU A 124 2.11 0.31 4.94
C LEU A 124 3.13 -0.84 4.93
N PHE A 125 4.35 -0.55 4.47
CA PHE A 125 5.43 -1.53 4.43
C PHE A 125 5.87 -1.96 5.84
N LEU A 126 6.04 -1.01 6.75
CA LEU A 126 6.44 -1.29 8.14
C LEU A 126 5.32 -1.96 8.94
N THR A 127 4.07 -1.56 8.73
CA THR A 127 2.92 -2.19 9.42
C THR A 127 2.72 -3.62 8.95
N GLY A 128 2.98 -3.96 7.69
CA GLY A 128 3.01 -5.36 7.24
C GLY A 128 4.01 -6.21 8.03
N ALA A 129 5.23 -5.70 8.25
CA ALA A 129 6.23 -6.38 9.08
C ALA A 129 5.83 -6.43 10.57
N LEU A 130 5.24 -5.36 11.10
CA LEU A 130 4.74 -5.29 12.47
C LEU A 130 3.60 -6.28 12.71
N LEU A 131 2.65 -6.41 11.78
CA LEU A 131 1.52 -7.35 11.89
C LEU A 131 2.01 -8.79 11.94
N CYS A 132 3.07 -9.13 11.19
CA CYS A 132 3.71 -10.43 11.26
C CYS A 132 4.27 -10.72 12.68
N ASP A 133 4.97 -9.76 13.28
CA ASP A 133 5.46 -9.92 14.65
C ASP A 133 4.32 -10.00 15.67
N VAL A 134 3.26 -9.22 15.50
CA VAL A 134 2.06 -9.25 16.36
C VAL A 134 1.36 -10.60 16.26
N HIS A 135 1.25 -11.17 15.06
CA HIS A 135 0.69 -12.49 14.83
C HIS A 135 1.41 -13.54 15.68
N PHE A 136 2.75 -13.60 15.61
CA PHE A 136 3.54 -14.53 16.41
C PHE A 136 3.48 -14.23 17.91
N ALA A 137 3.44 -12.95 18.31
CA ALA A 137 3.36 -12.59 19.72
C ALA A 137 1.99 -12.98 20.33
N ARG A 138 0.91 -12.93 19.54
CA ARG A 138 -0.45 -13.22 19.99
C ARG A 138 -0.62 -14.63 20.54
N ASP A 139 0.04 -15.62 19.93
CA ASP A 139 -0.03 -17.02 20.37
C ASP A 139 0.46 -17.23 21.80
N SER A 140 1.25 -16.30 22.33
CA SER A 140 1.76 -16.32 23.70
C SER A 140 0.85 -15.61 24.72
N ILE A 141 -0.20 -14.90 24.28
CA ILE A 141 -1.06 -14.10 25.16
C ILE A 141 -2.19 -14.97 25.72
N PRO A 142 -2.26 -15.16 27.06
CA PRO A 142 -3.33 -15.93 27.66
C PRO A 142 -4.67 -15.18 27.57
N ILE A 143 -5.76 -15.93 27.42
CA ILE A 143 -7.12 -15.37 27.45
C ILE A 143 -7.37 -14.75 28.84
N PRO A 144 -7.79 -13.48 28.92
CA PRO A 144 -8.14 -12.86 30.19
C PRO A 144 -9.20 -13.65 30.98
N SER A 145 -9.01 -13.74 32.30
CA SER A 145 -9.85 -14.56 33.20
C SER A 145 -11.34 -14.18 33.20
N PHE A 146 -11.68 -12.92 32.91
CA PHE A 146 -13.07 -12.48 32.80
C PHE A 146 -13.75 -13.01 31.53
N LEU A 147 -13.02 -13.06 30.40
CA LEU A 147 -13.53 -13.66 29.15
C LEU A 147 -13.65 -15.17 29.27
N ALA A 148 -12.81 -15.81 30.09
CA ALA A 148 -12.91 -17.25 30.33
C ALA A 148 -14.25 -17.69 30.94
N LYS A 149 -14.97 -16.79 31.62
CA LYS A 149 -16.29 -17.08 32.22
C LYS A 149 -17.44 -17.15 31.22
N ILE A 150 -17.28 -16.59 30.02
CA ILE A 150 -18.31 -16.57 28.99
C ILE A 150 -18.25 -17.90 28.21
N PRO A 151 -19.38 -18.53 27.86
CA PRO A 151 -19.40 -19.76 27.05
C PRO A 151 -18.57 -19.60 25.76
N ALA A 152 -17.74 -20.61 25.46
CA ALA A 152 -16.80 -20.56 24.33
C ALA A 152 -17.49 -20.25 22.98
N PHE A 153 -18.67 -20.84 22.75
CA PHE A 153 -19.47 -20.61 21.55
C PHE A 153 -19.97 -19.16 21.44
N ALA A 154 -20.50 -18.59 22.52
CA ALA A 154 -20.96 -17.21 22.55
C ALA A 154 -19.80 -16.23 22.30
N ARG A 155 -18.63 -16.49 22.91
CA ARG A 155 -17.41 -15.70 22.67
C ARG A 155 -16.98 -15.74 21.21
N LEU A 156 -17.03 -16.92 20.59
CA LEU A 156 -16.67 -17.09 19.19
C LEU A 156 -17.60 -16.26 18.29
N ILE A 157 -18.91 -16.37 18.49
CA ILE A 157 -19.89 -15.59 17.71
C ILE A 157 -19.66 -14.09 17.87
N VAL A 158 -19.57 -13.60 19.12
CA VAL A 158 -19.37 -12.17 19.39
C VAL A 158 -18.06 -11.67 18.78
N ALA A 159 -16.98 -12.43 18.91
CA ALA A 159 -15.69 -12.09 18.32
C ALA A 159 -15.76 -12.06 16.78
N GLN A 160 -16.35 -13.07 16.14
CA GLN A 160 -16.48 -13.09 14.68
C GLN A 160 -17.41 -11.99 14.16
N ALA A 161 -18.52 -11.70 14.84
CA ALA A 161 -19.41 -10.61 14.48
C ALA A 161 -18.72 -9.25 14.60
N ALA A 162 -17.93 -9.04 15.67
CA ALA A 162 -17.14 -7.83 15.84
C ALA A 162 -16.07 -7.68 14.75
N LEU A 163 -15.30 -8.75 14.48
CA LEU A 163 -14.29 -8.74 13.42
C LEU A 163 -14.92 -8.49 12.04
N PHE A 164 -16.06 -9.11 11.76
CA PHE A 164 -16.79 -8.88 10.50
C PHE A 164 -17.27 -7.43 10.37
N ALA A 165 -17.80 -6.83 11.45
CA ALA A 165 -18.19 -5.43 11.46
C ALA A 165 -16.99 -4.49 11.23
N ILE A 166 -15.84 -4.78 11.85
CA ILE A 166 -14.62 -4.00 11.62
C ILE A 166 -14.11 -4.17 10.19
N ALA A 167 -14.18 -5.38 9.61
CA ALA A 167 -13.81 -5.62 8.21
C ALA A 167 -14.71 -4.84 7.24
N LEU A 168 -16.02 -4.80 7.48
CA LEU A 168 -16.95 -3.99 6.69
C LEU A 168 -16.63 -2.49 6.80
N PHE A 169 -16.32 -2.02 8.01
CA PHE A 169 -15.91 -0.63 8.22
C PHE A 169 -14.61 -0.30 7.48
N ALA A 170 -13.57 -1.13 7.62
CA ALA A 170 -12.30 -0.95 6.91
C ALA A 170 -12.49 -1.00 5.39
N THR A 171 -13.33 -1.91 4.89
CA THR A 171 -13.67 -1.98 3.46
C THR A 171 -14.41 -0.75 2.99
N HIS A 172 -15.34 -0.21 3.79
CA HIS A 172 -16.01 1.05 3.49
C HIS A 172 -15.00 2.18 3.33
N LEU A 173 -14.04 2.32 4.25
CA LEU A 173 -13.04 3.37 4.13
C LEU A 173 -12.05 3.13 2.97
N LEU A 174 -11.74 1.88 2.61
CA LEU A 174 -10.96 1.57 1.40
C LEU A 174 -11.64 2.01 0.11
N CYS A 175 -12.96 2.21 0.12
CA CYS A 175 -13.71 2.81 -0.99
C CYS A 175 -13.67 4.35 -0.98
N TYR A 176 -12.66 4.96 -0.33
CA TYR A 176 -12.48 6.41 -0.30
C TYR A 176 -12.41 6.98 -1.72
N PRO A 177 -13.30 7.92 -2.09
CA PRO A 177 -13.40 8.39 -3.46
C PRO A 177 -12.22 9.31 -3.84
N ASP A 178 -11.70 9.14 -5.05
CA ASP A 178 -10.59 9.94 -5.60
C ASP A 178 -10.96 11.42 -5.72
N GLU A 179 -12.21 11.69 -6.11
CA GLU A 179 -12.77 13.03 -6.26
C GLU A 179 -14.00 13.23 -5.37
N LEU A 180 -14.27 14.48 -5.01
CA LEU A 180 -15.52 14.88 -4.34
C LEU A 180 -15.77 14.23 -2.96
N ALA A 181 -14.74 13.68 -2.31
CA ALA A 181 -14.84 13.09 -0.97
C ALA A 181 -15.49 14.01 0.08
N ALA A 182 -15.30 15.33 -0.05
CA ALA A 182 -15.86 16.33 0.85
C ALA A 182 -17.38 16.49 0.76
N VAL A 183 -17.99 16.10 -0.37
CA VAL A 183 -19.45 16.18 -0.59
C VAL A 183 -20.13 14.81 -0.55
N THR A 184 -19.38 13.73 -0.70
CA THR A 184 -19.92 12.36 -0.59
C THR A 184 -20.35 12.08 0.86
N PRO A 185 -21.60 11.60 1.08
CA PRO A 185 -22.05 11.15 2.39
C PRO A 185 -21.08 10.11 2.98
N SER A 186 -21.01 10.03 4.32
CA SER A 186 -20.01 9.30 5.13
C SER A 186 -18.56 9.82 5.03
N TYR A 187 -18.02 10.07 3.84
CA TYR A 187 -16.64 10.54 3.66
C TYR A 187 -16.43 12.00 4.05
N ARG A 188 -17.47 12.85 3.99
CA ARG A 188 -17.40 14.23 4.48
C ARG A 188 -16.88 14.34 5.93
N THR A 189 -17.32 13.43 6.80
CA THR A 189 -16.86 13.41 8.20
C THR A 189 -15.40 12.99 8.27
N ILE A 190 -14.99 11.99 7.49
CA ILE A 190 -13.60 11.52 7.41
C ILE A 190 -12.65 12.64 6.93
N VAL A 191 -13.05 13.38 5.89
CA VAL A 191 -12.33 14.57 5.43
C VAL A 191 -12.15 15.57 6.56
N SER A 192 -13.21 15.83 7.35
CA SER A 192 -13.16 16.83 8.43
C SER A 192 -12.22 16.47 9.58
N ILE A 193 -11.95 15.18 9.82
CA ILE A 193 -11.04 14.70 10.86
C ILE A 193 -9.64 14.38 10.33
N THR A 194 -9.38 14.60 9.04
CA THR A 194 -8.07 14.36 8.43
C THR A 194 -7.04 15.33 9.01
N PRO A 195 -5.86 14.86 9.46
CA PRO A 195 -4.81 15.74 9.98
C PRO A 195 -4.43 16.85 8.99
N TYR A 196 -4.22 18.07 9.50
CA TYR A 196 -3.92 19.23 8.65
C TYR A 196 -2.70 19.03 7.74
N SER A 197 -1.66 18.35 8.24
CA SER A 197 -0.45 17.99 7.49
C SER A 197 -0.70 17.08 6.29
N MET A 198 -1.87 16.42 6.23
CA MET A 198 -2.29 15.52 5.16
C MET A 198 -3.57 15.98 4.46
N SER A 199 -3.96 17.23 4.64
CA SER A 199 -5.25 17.76 4.15
C SER A 199 -5.34 17.96 2.64
N SER A 200 -4.22 17.91 1.90
CA SER A 200 -4.28 17.91 0.44
C SER A 200 -5.02 16.68 -0.06
N ALA A 201 -5.96 16.84 -1.01
CA ALA A 201 -6.92 15.80 -1.42
C ALA A 201 -6.28 14.40 -1.63
N GLY A 202 -5.20 14.31 -2.43
CA GLY A 202 -4.54 13.03 -2.69
C GLY A 202 -3.80 12.44 -1.49
N LEU A 203 -3.22 13.26 -0.62
CA LEU A 203 -2.50 12.78 0.57
C LEU A 203 -3.48 12.35 1.67
N GLY A 204 -4.60 13.06 1.82
CA GLY A 204 -5.64 12.75 2.79
C GLY A 204 -6.29 11.41 2.49
N GLN A 205 -6.62 11.16 1.23
CA GLN A 205 -7.09 9.84 0.79
C GLN A 205 -6.07 8.75 1.14
N ARG A 206 -4.80 8.90 0.74
CA ARG A 206 -3.75 7.89 0.98
C ARG A 206 -3.51 7.61 2.45
N PHE A 207 -3.63 8.62 3.30
CA PHE A 207 -3.56 8.47 4.75
C PHE A 207 -4.62 7.49 5.27
N TRP A 208 -5.88 7.69 4.89
CA TRP A 208 -6.97 6.80 5.30
C TRP A 208 -6.77 5.41 4.70
N LEU A 209 -6.56 5.32 3.38
CA LEU A 209 -6.30 4.03 2.72
C LEU A 209 -5.17 3.23 3.38
N ALA A 210 -4.12 3.90 3.84
CA ALA A 210 -3.01 3.25 4.54
C ALA A 210 -3.42 2.68 5.92
N LEU A 211 -4.16 3.47 6.71
CA LEU A 211 -4.71 3.02 8.00
C LEU A 211 -5.70 1.87 7.82
N ASP A 212 -6.58 1.98 6.84
CA ASP A 212 -7.68 1.04 6.62
C ASP A 212 -7.19 -0.28 6.03
N ALA A 213 -6.21 -0.24 5.13
CA ALA A 213 -5.53 -1.44 4.66
C ALA A 213 -4.84 -2.18 5.82
N THR A 214 -4.17 -1.45 6.72
CA THR A 214 -3.54 -2.05 7.91
C THR A 214 -4.58 -2.69 8.83
N LEU A 215 -5.70 -1.99 9.07
CA LEU A 215 -6.81 -2.50 9.88
C LEU A 215 -7.46 -3.73 9.26
N LEU A 216 -7.73 -3.71 7.96
CA LEU A 216 -8.34 -4.83 7.25
C LEU A 216 -7.46 -6.08 7.32
N VAL A 217 -6.16 -5.94 7.03
CA VAL A 217 -5.21 -7.07 7.10
C VAL A 217 -5.13 -7.62 8.53
N ALA A 218 -5.07 -6.75 9.55
CA ALA A 218 -5.05 -7.19 10.95
C ALA A 218 -6.32 -7.98 11.32
N VAL A 219 -7.50 -7.55 10.84
CA VAL A 219 -8.77 -8.23 11.12
C VAL A 219 -8.86 -9.57 10.39
N ILE A 220 -8.40 -9.63 9.13
CA ILE A 220 -8.31 -10.88 8.37
C ILE A 220 -7.35 -11.85 9.07
N ASP A 221 -6.19 -11.40 9.54
CA ASP A 221 -5.23 -12.23 10.28
C ASP A 221 -5.86 -12.85 11.55
N ILE A 222 -6.79 -12.14 12.18
CA ILE A 222 -7.44 -12.59 13.42
C ILE A 222 -8.63 -13.52 13.16
N SER A 223 -9.37 -13.37 12.05
CA SER A 223 -10.62 -14.08 11.76
C SER A 223 -10.44 -15.26 10.80
N PRO A 224 -10.57 -16.52 11.27
CA PRO A 224 -10.56 -17.69 10.38
C PRO A 224 -11.69 -17.68 9.35
N LEU A 225 -12.84 -17.08 9.67
CA LEU A 225 -13.98 -16.96 8.76
C LEU A 225 -13.63 -16.07 7.55
N LEU A 226 -12.99 -14.93 7.80
CA LEU A 226 -12.55 -14.04 6.73
C LEU A 226 -11.39 -14.65 5.92
N GLN A 227 -10.48 -15.38 6.58
CA GLN A 227 -9.42 -16.13 5.88
C GLN A 227 -9.96 -17.25 4.99
N ALA A 228 -11.07 -17.88 5.37
CA ALA A 228 -11.67 -18.95 4.59
C ALA A 228 -11.96 -18.49 3.15
N LEU A 229 -12.43 -17.25 2.96
CA LEU A 229 -12.68 -16.69 1.61
C LEU A 229 -11.47 -16.76 0.68
N PHE A 230 -10.25 -16.63 1.23
CA PHE A 230 -9.01 -16.62 0.45
C PHE A 230 -8.29 -17.99 0.40
N THR A 231 -8.64 -18.88 1.32
CA THR A 231 -7.95 -20.18 1.48
C THR A 231 -8.80 -21.37 1.03
N THR A 232 -10.09 -21.15 0.74
CA THR A 232 -10.96 -22.20 0.20
C THR A 232 -10.53 -22.55 -1.22
N ARG A 233 -10.17 -23.82 -1.46
CA ARG A 233 -9.88 -24.30 -2.82
C ARG A 233 -11.20 -24.34 -3.59
N ILE A 234 -11.25 -23.63 -4.71
CA ILE A 234 -12.32 -23.82 -5.70
C ILE A 234 -12.04 -25.18 -6.34
N ALA A 235 -12.90 -26.15 -6.08
CA ALA A 235 -12.85 -27.51 -6.62
C ALA A 235 -13.31 -27.54 -8.07
#